data_AF-A0A485A0G4-F1
#
_entry.id   AF-A0A485A0G4-F1
#
_cell.length_a   1.000
_cell.length_b   1.000
_cell.length_c   1.000
_cell.angle_alpha   90.00
_cell.angle_beta   90.00
_cell.angle_gamma   90.00
#
_symmetry.space_group_name_H-M   'P 1'
#
loop_
_entity.id
_entity.type
_entity.pdbx_description
1 polymer ?
#
loop_
_entity_poly.entity_id
_entity_poly.type
_entity_poly.pdbx_seq_one_letter_code
_entity_poly.pdbx_strand_id
1 'polypeptide(L)'
;MLFIVAYVALAPFVGQIADSFSKGRVMMFANAIKLLGAAIIIGGLDPFVGYTLVGIGATAYSPAKYGILGEITHGDQLVKANGLIESSTLAAILVGSLMGGWLVDISPYFALAMCCVVYAAAVISNCYIPRLKAARPGARWNLVEMIKRFATACKVLWQDDETRMSLVGTSLFWGAGITLRFLLILWVPIALHMEGLLTPTLLNAMVAVGIVIGAAAAAKWITLKTVNRCIPAGILLGIGVVCFILQESYVLSYVILMLVGVFAASLLCR
;
A
#
# COMPACT_ATOMS: atom_id res chain seq x y z
N MET A 1 -0.50 -13.36 7.97
CA MET A 1 -1.37 -14.08 7.01
C MET A 1 -2.84 -13.67 7.13
N LEU A 2 -3.46 -13.72 8.31
CA LEU A 2 -4.89 -13.37 8.47
C LEU A 2 -5.28 -11.95 8.03
N PHE A 3 -4.40 -10.96 8.26
CA PHE A 3 -4.58 -9.62 7.72
C PHE A 3 -4.82 -9.63 6.19
N ILE A 4 -3.97 -10.36 5.45
CA ILE A 4 -4.04 -10.44 3.99
C ILE A 4 -5.28 -11.22 3.54
N VAL A 5 -5.58 -12.34 4.23
CA VAL A 5 -6.76 -13.15 3.94
C VAL A 5 -8.04 -12.34 4.10
N ALA A 6 -8.20 -11.67 5.26
CA ALA A 6 -9.32 -10.77 5.48
C ALA A 6 -9.36 -9.68 4.40
N TYR A 7 -8.19 -9.16 4.02
CA TYR A 7 -8.11 -8.09 3.04
C TYR A 7 -8.57 -8.48 1.64
N VAL A 8 -8.11 -9.63 1.16
CA VAL A 8 -8.46 -10.12 -0.18
C VAL A 8 -9.89 -10.66 -0.20
N ALA A 9 -10.29 -11.44 0.82
CA ALA A 9 -11.61 -12.05 0.88
C ALA A 9 -12.73 -10.99 0.95
N LEU A 10 -12.47 -9.86 1.62
CA LEU A 10 -13.49 -8.80 1.76
C LEU A 10 -13.49 -7.76 0.65
N ALA A 11 -12.48 -7.76 -0.24
CA ALA A 11 -12.36 -6.80 -1.33
C ALA A 11 -13.62 -6.64 -2.20
N PRO A 12 -14.36 -7.72 -2.59
CA PRO A 12 -15.56 -7.60 -3.40
C PRO A 12 -16.72 -6.87 -2.69
N PHE A 13 -16.75 -6.88 -1.36
CA PHE A 13 -17.88 -6.35 -0.58
C PHE A 13 -17.68 -4.89 -0.21
N VAL A 14 -16.45 -4.51 0.15
CA VAL A 14 -16.14 -3.17 0.65
C VAL A 14 -16.36 -2.06 -0.37
N GLY A 15 -16.28 -2.34 -1.67
CA GLY A 15 -16.55 -1.35 -2.71
C GLY A 15 -18.00 -0.86 -2.66
N GLN A 16 -18.96 -1.80 -2.59
CA GLN A 16 -20.37 -1.45 -2.47
C GLN A 16 -20.69 -0.80 -1.12
N ILE A 17 -20.03 -1.20 -0.03
CA ILE A 17 -20.13 -0.52 1.27
C ILE A 17 -19.69 0.94 1.12
N ALA A 18 -18.54 1.17 0.47
CA ALA A 18 -18.03 2.50 0.23
C ALA A 18 -18.98 3.36 -0.62
N ASP A 19 -19.72 2.77 -1.55
CA ASP A 19 -20.68 3.51 -2.40
C ASP A 19 -22.04 3.74 -1.74
N SER A 20 -22.45 2.85 -0.83
CA SER A 20 -23.76 2.90 -0.16
C SER A 20 -23.83 3.91 0.98
N PHE A 21 -22.67 4.26 1.55
CA PHE A 21 -22.53 5.22 2.65
C PHE A 21 -21.66 6.41 2.22
N SER A 22 -21.73 7.53 2.96
CA SER A 22 -20.81 8.64 2.75
C SER A 22 -19.37 8.19 2.99
N LYS A 23 -18.47 8.43 2.01
CA LYS A 23 -17.07 7.97 2.04
C LYS A 23 -16.34 8.31 3.34
N GLY A 24 -16.54 9.52 3.87
CA GLY A 24 -15.97 9.95 5.14
C GLY A 24 -16.37 9.08 6.34
N ARG A 25 -17.64 8.64 6.42
CA ARG A 25 -18.09 7.71 7.48
C ARG A 25 -17.47 6.33 7.33
N VAL A 26 -17.32 5.84 6.10
CA VAL A 26 -16.69 4.54 5.83
C VAL A 26 -15.22 4.59 6.26
N MET A 27 -14.49 5.65 5.93
CA MET A 27 -13.11 5.87 6.37
C MET A 27 -13.00 5.95 7.89
N MET A 28 -13.93 6.66 8.56
CA MET A 28 -13.97 6.78 10.02
C MET A 28 -14.17 5.42 10.69
N PHE A 29 -15.18 4.66 10.25
CA PHE A 29 -15.46 3.33 10.79
C PHE A 29 -14.30 2.36 10.53
N ALA A 30 -13.72 2.41 9.33
CA ALA A 30 -12.55 1.62 8.96
C ALA A 30 -11.34 1.91 9.87
N ASN A 31 -11.06 3.18 10.17
CA ASN A 31 -9.98 3.56 11.10
C ASN A 31 -10.31 3.18 12.55
N ALA A 32 -11.58 3.25 12.96
CA ALA A 32 -12.01 2.81 14.29
C ALA A 32 -11.83 1.29 14.48
N ILE A 33 -12.13 0.47 13.45
CA ILE A 33 -11.85 -0.97 13.48
C ILE A 33 -10.34 -1.23 13.61
N LYS A 34 -9.48 -0.49 12.87
CA LYS A 34 -8.03 -0.64 12.99
C LYS A 34 -7.53 -0.28 14.39
N LEU A 35 -8.05 0.80 14.96
CA LEU A 35 -7.75 1.22 16.34
C LEU A 35 -8.14 0.12 17.33
N LEU A 36 -9.36 -0.43 17.20
CA LEU A 36 -9.84 -1.49 18.06
C LEU A 36 -9.00 -2.77 17.91
N GLY A 37 -8.61 -3.13 16.68
CA GLY A 37 -7.72 -4.26 16.43
C GLY A 37 -6.34 -4.07 17.08
N ALA A 38 -5.75 -2.87 17.00
CA ALA A 38 -4.49 -2.57 17.68
C ALA A 38 -4.63 -2.56 19.21
N ALA A 39 -5.72 -2.03 19.76
CA ALA A 39 -6.00 -2.01 21.19
C ALA A 39 -6.20 -3.43 21.76
N ILE A 40 -6.82 -4.34 21.01
CA ILE A 40 -6.96 -5.76 21.38
C ILE A 40 -5.60 -6.42 21.56
N ILE A 41 -4.66 -6.16 20.64
CA ILE A 41 -3.29 -6.72 20.72
C ILE A 41 -2.58 -6.19 21.98
N ILE A 42 -2.72 -4.89 22.28
CA ILE A 42 -2.14 -4.28 23.50
C ILE A 42 -2.79 -4.85 24.76
N GLY A 43 -4.09 -5.09 24.74
CA GLY A 43 -4.86 -5.66 25.84
C GLY A 43 -4.53 -7.12 26.17
N GLY A 44 -3.57 -7.74 25.47
CA GLY A 44 -3.13 -9.11 25.70
C GLY A 44 -4.08 -10.19 25.19
N LEU A 45 -5.09 -9.80 24.40
CA LEU A 45 -5.94 -10.75 23.69
C LEU A 45 -5.19 -11.38 22.51
N ASP A 46 -5.80 -12.41 21.94
CA ASP A 46 -5.25 -13.13 20.80
C ASP A 46 -4.86 -12.19 19.64
N PRO A 47 -3.56 -12.13 19.26
CA PRO A 47 -3.09 -11.23 18.20
C PRO A 47 -3.70 -11.52 16.83
N PHE A 48 -4.13 -12.76 16.57
CA PHE A 48 -4.77 -13.14 15.31
C PHE A 48 -6.10 -12.42 15.11
N VAL A 49 -6.88 -12.25 16.19
CA VAL A 49 -8.12 -11.46 16.17
C VAL A 49 -7.79 -10.00 15.86
N GLY A 50 -6.80 -9.43 16.55
CA GLY A 50 -6.36 -8.05 16.33
C GLY A 50 -5.94 -7.78 14.88
N TYR A 51 -5.05 -8.62 14.32
CA TYR A 51 -4.61 -8.50 12.93
C TYR A 51 -5.74 -8.70 11.91
N THR A 52 -6.70 -9.57 12.21
CA THR A 52 -7.88 -9.77 11.36
C THR A 52 -8.72 -8.50 11.29
N LEU A 53 -8.99 -7.87 12.44
CA LEU A 53 -9.75 -6.62 12.52
C LEU A 53 -9.03 -5.48 11.79
N VAL A 54 -7.72 -5.32 12.02
CA VAL A 54 -6.91 -4.33 11.28
C VAL A 54 -6.99 -4.59 9.76
N GLY A 55 -7.00 -5.86 9.34
CA GLY A 55 -7.23 -6.28 7.95
C GLY A 55 -8.57 -5.80 7.40
N ILE A 56 -9.66 -6.13 8.09
CA ILE A 56 -11.03 -5.70 7.72
C ILE A 56 -11.11 -4.17 7.57
N GLY A 57 -10.57 -3.44 8.54
CA GLY A 57 -10.53 -1.98 8.50
C GLY A 57 -9.68 -1.45 7.34
N ALA A 58 -8.52 -2.04 7.05
CA ALA A 58 -7.68 -1.65 5.92
C ALA A 58 -8.40 -1.81 4.57
N THR A 59 -9.14 -2.90 4.40
CA THR A 59 -9.90 -3.20 3.18
C THR A 59 -11.04 -2.25 2.97
N ALA A 60 -11.79 -1.92 4.03
CA ALA A 60 -12.89 -0.96 3.95
C ALA A 60 -12.39 0.46 3.66
N TYR A 61 -11.21 0.82 4.16
CA TYR A 61 -10.61 2.14 3.94
C TYR A 61 -10.20 2.37 2.48
N SER A 62 -9.67 1.35 1.81
CA SER A 62 -9.06 1.47 0.47
C SER A 62 -10.03 1.97 -0.63
N PRO A 63 -11.23 1.40 -0.86
CA PRO A 63 -12.16 1.93 -1.86
C PRO A 63 -12.74 3.28 -1.46
N ALA A 64 -12.83 3.59 -0.15
CA ALA A 64 -13.35 4.87 0.32
C ALA A 64 -12.35 6.03 0.08
N LYS A 65 -11.05 5.81 0.34
CA LYS A 65 -10.01 6.83 0.18
C LYS A 65 -9.83 7.29 -1.28
N TYR A 66 -9.95 6.38 -2.25
CA TYR A 66 -9.85 6.74 -3.67
C TYR A 66 -11.18 7.25 -4.21
N GLY A 67 -12.30 6.69 -3.75
CA GLY A 67 -13.64 7.14 -4.15
C GLY A 67 -13.92 8.59 -3.78
N ILE A 68 -13.43 9.04 -2.61
CA ILE A 68 -13.65 10.43 -2.15
C ILE A 68 -12.98 11.46 -3.07
N LEU A 69 -11.83 11.14 -3.66
CA LEU A 69 -11.13 12.06 -4.57
C LEU A 69 -11.98 12.36 -5.81
N GLY A 70 -12.64 11.35 -6.37
CA GLY A 70 -13.55 11.53 -7.50
C GLY A 70 -14.79 12.36 -7.17
N GLU A 71 -15.17 12.47 -5.89
CA GLU A 71 -16.32 13.26 -5.44
C GLU A 71 -15.95 14.73 -5.11
N ILE A 72 -14.69 14.99 -4.70
CA ILE A 72 -14.25 16.33 -4.25
C ILE A 72 -13.36 17.06 -5.26
N THR A 73 -12.93 16.40 -6.35
CA THR A 73 -12.06 16.99 -7.37
C THR A 73 -12.64 16.82 -8.77
N HIS A 74 -12.20 17.67 -9.71
CA HIS A 74 -12.64 17.63 -11.11
C HIS A 74 -11.46 17.73 -12.08
N GLY A 75 -11.50 16.94 -13.17
CA GLY A 75 -10.54 16.99 -14.27
C GLY A 75 -9.09 16.85 -13.79
N ASP A 76 -8.24 17.80 -14.17
CA ASP A 76 -6.80 17.81 -13.83
C ASP A 76 -6.52 17.85 -12.31
N GLN A 77 -7.48 18.32 -11.50
CA GLN A 77 -7.33 18.33 -10.04
C GLN A 77 -7.34 16.90 -9.47
N LEU A 78 -8.03 15.96 -10.12
CA LEU A 78 -8.07 14.56 -9.70
C LEU A 78 -6.69 13.92 -9.83
N VAL A 79 -5.97 14.20 -10.92
CA VAL A 79 -4.62 13.69 -11.16
C VAL A 79 -3.65 14.23 -10.10
N LYS A 80 -3.70 15.53 -9.82
CA LYS A 80 -2.86 16.17 -8.80
C LYS A 80 -3.16 15.64 -7.40
N ALA A 81 -4.44 15.50 -7.05
CA ALA A 81 -4.85 14.99 -5.74
C ALA A 81 -4.47 13.52 -5.57
N ASN A 82 -4.63 12.70 -6.61
CA ASN A 82 -4.20 11.30 -6.59
C ASN A 82 -2.68 11.19 -6.40
N GLY A 83 -1.90 11.99 -7.15
CA GLY A 83 -0.44 12.05 -6.98
C GLY A 83 -0.01 12.46 -5.56
N LEU A 84 -0.70 13.42 -4.94
CA LEU A 84 -0.44 13.83 -3.55
C LEU A 84 -0.77 12.71 -2.54
N ILE A 85 -1.88 12.00 -2.72
CA ILE A 85 -2.24 10.85 -1.86
C ILE A 85 -1.21 9.72 -2.00
N GLU A 86 -0.80 9.38 -3.22
CA GLU A 86 0.18 8.30 -3.45
C GLU A 86 1.56 8.65 -2.89
N SER A 87 2.06 9.86 -3.17
CA SER A 87 3.36 10.31 -2.63
C SER A 87 3.36 10.38 -1.10
N SER A 88 2.31 10.91 -0.48
CA SER A 88 2.18 10.93 0.98
C SER A 88 2.05 9.53 1.57
N THR A 89 1.40 8.59 0.87
CA THR A 89 1.32 7.17 1.28
C THR A 89 2.70 6.53 1.25
N LEU A 90 3.49 6.73 0.20
CA LEU A 90 4.87 6.23 0.12
C LEU A 90 5.74 6.82 1.23
N ALA A 91 5.64 8.13 1.48
CA ALA A 91 6.34 8.78 2.58
C ALA A 91 5.91 8.22 3.95
N ALA A 92 4.62 7.98 4.16
CA ALA A 92 4.10 7.39 5.38
C ALA A 92 4.56 5.94 5.58
N ILE A 93 4.62 5.14 4.51
CA ILE A 93 5.18 3.77 4.56
C ILE A 93 6.65 3.82 4.98
N LEU A 94 7.42 4.75 4.42
CA LEU A 94 8.82 4.95 4.76
C LEU A 94 9.03 5.32 6.22
N VAL A 95 8.44 6.44 6.63
CA VAL A 95 8.57 6.98 7.99
C VAL A 95 8.03 5.96 8.99
N GLY A 96 6.86 5.36 8.72
CA GLY A 96 6.26 4.35 9.59
C GLY A 96 7.08 3.08 9.71
N SER A 97 7.79 2.66 8.66
CA SER A 97 8.66 1.48 8.72
C SER A 97 9.94 1.74 9.52
N LEU A 98 10.57 2.90 9.31
CA LEU A 98 11.75 3.35 10.08
C LEU A 98 11.41 3.51 11.56
N MET A 99 10.37 4.28 11.87
CA MET A 99 9.91 4.50 13.24
C MET A 99 9.42 3.19 13.86
N GLY A 100 8.72 2.35 13.11
CA GLY A 100 8.20 1.07 13.60
C GLY A 100 9.31 0.12 14.02
N GLY A 101 10.36 -0.04 13.21
CA GLY A 101 11.53 -0.85 13.57
C GLY A 101 12.21 -0.34 14.84
N TRP A 102 12.50 0.96 14.89
CA TRP A 102 13.14 1.59 16.04
C TRP A 102 12.30 1.51 17.33
N LEU A 103 10.98 1.69 17.24
CA LEU A 103 10.08 1.60 18.39
C LEU A 103 9.96 0.17 18.93
N VAL A 104 9.98 -0.84 18.05
CA VAL A 104 9.91 -2.26 18.46
C VAL A 104 11.16 -2.67 19.22
N ASP A 105 12.34 -2.16 18.83
CA ASP A 105 13.60 -2.41 19.53
C ASP A 105 13.60 -1.83 20.96
N ILE A 106 12.87 -0.73 21.21
CA ILE A 106 12.67 -0.18 22.56
C ILE A 106 11.66 -1.04 23.34
N SER A 107 10.46 -1.22 22.78
CA SER A 107 9.41 -2.07 23.35
C SER A 107 8.29 -2.31 22.33
N PRO A 108 7.93 -3.57 22.05
CA PRO A 108 6.80 -3.89 21.18
C PRO A 108 5.48 -3.25 21.64
N TYR A 109 5.25 -3.16 22.95
CA TYR A 109 4.05 -2.53 23.51
C TYR A 109 4.03 -1.02 23.25
N PHE A 110 5.19 -0.36 23.32
CA PHE A 110 5.29 1.06 23.02
C PHE A 110 5.03 1.34 21.53
N ALA A 111 5.56 0.51 20.63
CA ALA A 111 5.28 0.60 19.20
C ALA A 111 3.78 0.45 18.89
N LEU A 112 3.10 -0.52 19.51
CA LEU A 112 1.66 -0.72 19.37
C LEU A 112 0.85 0.46 19.94
N ALA A 113 1.25 1.00 21.10
CA ALA A 113 0.60 2.17 21.70
C ALA A 113 0.68 3.39 20.77
N MET A 114 1.85 3.64 20.18
CA MET A 114 2.02 4.69 19.18
C MET A 114 1.16 4.44 17.93
N CYS A 115 1.03 3.19 17.49
CA CYS A 115 0.12 2.83 16.39
C CYS A 115 -1.34 3.19 16.71
N CYS A 116 -1.79 2.92 17.95
CA CYS A 116 -3.12 3.32 18.42
C CYS A 116 -3.30 4.84 18.41
N VAL A 117 -2.30 5.60 18.85
CA VAL A 117 -2.35 7.07 18.82
C VAL A 117 -2.51 7.58 17.38
N VAL A 118 -1.77 7.02 16.42
CA VAL A 118 -1.90 7.40 15.00
C VAL A 118 -3.28 7.04 14.45
N TYR A 119 -3.83 5.87 14.78
CA TYR A 119 -5.20 5.52 14.35
C TYR A 119 -6.27 6.39 15.00
N ALA A 120 -6.12 6.74 16.28
CA ALA A 120 -7.03 7.67 16.96
C ALA A 120 -6.98 9.06 16.32
N ALA A 121 -5.78 9.57 16.03
CA ALA A 121 -5.61 10.81 15.29
C ALA A 121 -6.26 10.74 13.89
N ALA A 122 -6.14 9.62 13.18
CA ALA A 122 -6.80 9.43 11.89
C ALA A 122 -8.33 9.40 11.98
N VAL A 123 -8.91 8.85 13.06
CA VAL A 123 -10.36 8.90 13.34
C VAL A 123 -10.79 10.35 13.57
N ILE A 124 -10.05 11.11 14.38
CA ILE A 124 -10.32 12.53 14.66
C ILE A 124 -10.20 13.35 13.38
N SER A 125 -9.15 13.15 12.58
CA SER A 125 -8.97 13.81 11.29
C SER A 125 -10.13 13.56 10.32
N ASN A 126 -10.71 12.36 10.33
CA ASN A 126 -11.88 12.05 9.50
C ASN A 126 -13.14 12.82 9.92
N CYS A 127 -13.23 13.36 11.14
CA CYS A 127 -14.33 14.23 11.55
C CYS A 127 -14.35 15.56 10.79
N TYR A 128 -13.21 16.00 10.24
CA TYR A 128 -13.09 17.21 9.43
C TYR A 128 -13.45 16.98 7.95
N ILE A 129 -13.64 15.73 7.52
CA ILE A 129 -14.05 15.45 6.15
C ILE A 129 -15.50 15.93 5.95
N PRO A 130 -15.77 16.81 4.97
CA PRO A 130 -17.11 17.28 4.67
C PRO A 130 -18.09 16.11 4.44
N ARG A 131 -19.34 16.28 4.85
CA ARG A 131 -20.37 15.25 4.66
C ARG A 131 -20.76 15.15 3.19
N LEU A 132 -20.12 14.23 2.48
CA LEU A 132 -20.47 13.89 1.09
C LEU A 132 -21.71 12.99 1.04
N LYS A 133 -22.49 13.14 -0.03
CA LYS A 133 -23.63 12.26 -0.29
C LYS A 133 -23.11 10.88 -0.68
N ALA A 134 -23.82 9.83 -0.28
CA ALA A 134 -23.52 8.49 -0.76
C ALA A 134 -23.68 8.44 -2.29
N ALA A 135 -22.75 7.78 -2.99
CA ALA A 135 -22.80 7.65 -4.44
C ALA A 135 -24.02 6.82 -4.89
N ARG A 136 -24.40 5.79 -4.11
CA ARG A 136 -25.53 4.89 -4.40
C ARG A 136 -26.31 4.53 -3.12
N PRO A 137 -27.09 5.47 -2.56
CA PRO A 137 -27.88 5.20 -1.37
C PRO A 137 -28.92 4.10 -1.64
N GLY A 138 -29.03 3.12 -0.75
CA GLY A 138 -30.05 2.07 -0.84
C GLY A 138 -29.74 0.92 -1.82
N ALA A 139 -28.47 0.72 -2.20
CA ALA A 139 -28.08 -0.43 -3.00
C ALA A 139 -28.50 -1.75 -2.33
N ARG A 140 -29.09 -2.68 -3.10
CA ARG A 140 -29.51 -3.99 -2.58
C ARG A 140 -28.28 -4.84 -2.20
N TRP A 141 -28.33 -5.41 -1.01
CA TRP A 141 -27.27 -6.27 -0.46
C TRP A 141 -27.57 -7.72 -0.81
N ASN A 142 -27.14 -8.13 -2.00
CA ASN A 142 -27.21 -9.53 -2.42
C ASN A 142 -25.78 -10.04 -2.65
N LEU A 143 -25.32 -10.91 -1.76
CA LEU A 143 -23.95 -11.42 -1.72
C LEU A 143 -23.53 -12.06 -3.06
N VAL A 144 -24.44 -12.83 -3.66
CA VAL A 144 -24.20 -13.53 -4.94
C VAL A 144 -24.07 -12.52 -6.08
N GLU A 145 -24.93 -11.49 -6.09
CA GLU A 145 -24.89 -10.42 -7.09
C GLU A 145 -23.62 -9.57 -6.96
N MET A 146 -23.16 -9.30 -5.75
CA MET A 146 -21.91 -8.57 -5.48
C MET A 146 -20.70 -9.30 -6.05
N ILE A 147 -20.58 -10.60 -5.77
CA ILE A 147 -19.50 -11.43 -6.28
C ILE A 147 -19.55 -11.51 -7.80
N LYS A 148 -20.75 -11.70 -8.39
CA LYS A 148 -20.94 -11.71 -9.85
C LYS A 148 -20.51 -10.38 -10.48
N ARG A 149 -20.94 -9.24 -9.95
CA ARG A 149 -20.55 -7.91 -10.44
C ARG A 149 -19.05 -7.68 -10.36
N PHE A 150 -18.44 -8.06 -9.25
CA PHE A 150 -16.99 -7.99 -9.07
C PHE A 150 -16.27 -8.86 -10.12
N ALA A 151 -16.70 -10.11 -10.30
CA ALA A 151 -16.13 -11.01 -11.30
C ALA A 151 -16.30 -10.48 -12.73
N THR A 152 -17.46 -9.89 -13.06
CA THR A 152 -17.70 -9.25 -14.36
C THR A 152 -16.77 -8.04 -14.55
N ALA A 153 -16.62 -7.19 -13.53
CA ALA A 153 -15.71 -6.04 -13.59
C ALA A 153 -14.26 -6.49 -13.79
N CYS A 154 -13.80 -7.49 -13.05
CA CYS A 154 -12.47 -8.09 -13.24
C CYS A 154 -12.30 -8.64 -14.66
N LYS A 155 -13.32 -9.31 -15.21
CA LYS A 155 -13.28 -9.83 -16.58
C LYS A 155 -13.15 -8.72 -17.62
N VAL A 156 -13.93 -7.64 -17.48
CA VAL A 156 -13.87 -6.47 -18.38
C VAL A 156 -12.48 -5.82 -18.33
N LEU A 157 -11.95 -5.57 -17.13
CA LEU A 157 -10.61 -5.01 -16.94
C LEU A 157 -9.49 -5.92 -17.43
N TRP A 158 -9.71 -7.23 -17.47
CA TRP A 158 -8.71 -8.16 -18.01
C TRP A 158 -8.75 -8.25 -19.54
N GLN A 159 -9.92 -8.04 -20.14
CA GLN A 159 -10.11 -8.09 -21.59
C GLN A 159 -9.57 -6.85 -22.31
N ASP A 160 -9.53 -5.71 -21.62
CA ASP A 160 -8.92 -4.48 -22.14
C ASP A 160 -7.39 -4.54 -21.96
N ASP A 161 -6.65 -4.44 -23.08
CA ASP A 161 -5.20 -4.59 -23.10
C ASP A 161 -4.47 -3.49 -22.32
N GLU A 162 -5.00 -2.27 -22.28
CA GLU A 162 -4.37 -1.15 -21.59
C GLU A 162 -4.50 -1.29 -20.08
N THR A 163 -5.71 -1.63 -19.62
CA THR A 163 -6.01 -1.84 -18.21
C THR A 163 -5.40 -3.12 -17.66
N ARG A 164 -5.33 -4.20 -18.45
CA ARG A 164 -4.65 -5.45 -18.06
C ARG A 164 -3.18 -5.20 -17.74
N MET A 165 -2.47 -4.45 -18.58
CA MET A 165 -1.05 -4.16 -18.36
C MET A 165 -0.82 -3.30 -17.11
N SER A 166 -1.69 -2.30 -16.85
CA SER A 166 -1.64 -1.52 -15.62
C SER A 166 -1.90 -2.40 -14.39
N LEU A 167 -2.92 -3.26 -14.43
CA LEU A 167 -3.28 -4.14 -13.32
C LEU A 167 -2.15 -5.11 -12.97
N VAL A 168 -1.53 -5.74 -13.97
CA VAL A 168 -0.38 -6.63 -13.77
C VAL A 168 0.85 -5.85 -13.29
N GLY A 169 1.17 -4.71 -13.91
CA GLY A 169 2.33 -3.89 -13.56
C GLY A 169 2.29 -3.39 -12.12
N THR A 170 1.17 -2.78 -11.70
CA THR A 170 1.00 -2.29 -10.33
C THR A 170 0.97 -3.43 -9.31
N SER A 171 0.33 -4.57 -9.64
CA SER A 171 0.30 -5.74 -8.75
C SER A 171 1.68 -6.35 -8.56
N LEU A 172 2.47 -6.49 -9.64
CA LEU A 172 3.84 -6.98 -9.58
C LEU A 172 4.76 -6.02 -8.81
N PHE A 173 4.62 -4.71 -9.03
CA PHE A 173 5.38 -3.71 -8.30
C PHE A 173 5.18 -3.82 -6.78
N TRP A 174 3.92 -3.79 -6.32
CA TRP A 174 3.62 -3.89 -4.89
C TRP A 174 3.93 -5.27 -4.32
N GLY A 175 3.63 -6.33 -5.07
CA GLY A 175 3.93 -7.71 -4.69
C GLY A 175 5.44 -7.94 -4.52
N ALA A 176 6.25 -7.50 -5.48
CA ALA A 176 7.70 -7.58 -5.41
C ALA A 176 8.25 -6.73 -4.26
N GLY A 177 7.74 -5.51 -4.04
CA GLY A 177 8.17 -4.64 -2.95
C GLY A 177 7.90 -5.23 -1.57
N ILE A 178 6.70 -5.80 -1.34
CA ILE A 178 6.36 -6.48 -0.09
C ILE A 178 7.22 -7.73 0.11
N THR A 179 7.42 -8.52 -0.94
CA THR A 179 8.25 -9.73 -0.88
C THR A 179 9.70 -9.39 -0.56
N LEU A 180 10.28 -8.41 -1.26
CA LEU A 180 11.64 -7.91 -1.01
C LEU A 180 11.81 -7.45 0.44
N ARG A 181 10.82 -6.72 0.98
CA ARG A 181 10.84 -6.29 2.39
C ARG A 181 10.96 -7.46 3.36
N PHE A 182 10.19 -8.54 3.16
CA PHE A 182 10.29 -9.72 4.02
C PHE A 182 11.61 -10.46 3.82
N LEU A 183 12.07 -10.56 2.58
CA LEU A 183 13.35 -11.20 2.26
C LEU A 183 14.53 -10.46 2.90
N LEU A 184 14.54 -9.12 2.94
CA LEU A 184 15.61 -8.34 3.56
C LEU A 184 15.76 -8.64 5.06
N ILE A 185 14.66 -8.87 5.78
CA ILE A 185 14.70 -9.22 7.21
C ILE A 185 15.41 -10.57 7.42
N LEU A 186 15.21 -11.52 6.50
CA LEU A 186 15.83 -12.85 6.56
C LEU A 186 17.25 -12.88 5.98
N TRP A 187 17.51 -12.08 4.95
CA TRP A 187 18.77 -12.07 4.19
C TRP A 187 19.89 -11.33 4.92
N VAL A 188 19.60 -10.20 5.57
CA VAL A 188 20.64 -9.37 6.23
C VAL A 188 21.42 -10.15 7.30
N PRO A 189 20.78 -10.92 8.21
CA PRO A 189 21.53 -11.71 9.19
C PRO A 189 22.43 -12.78 8.55
N ILE A 190 22.03 -13.34 7.41
CA ILE A 190 22.75 -14.44 6.74
C ILE A 190 23.91 -13.90 5.89
N ALA A 191 23.68 -12.86 5.10
CA ALA A 191 24.67 -12.35 4.15
C ALA A 191 25.59 -11.29 4.78
N LEU A 192 25.02 -10.35 5.54
CA LEU A 192 25.77 -9.23 6.11
C LEU A 192 26.20 -9.48 7.57
N HIS A 193 25.84 -10.64 8.15
CA HIS A 193 26.20 -11.03 9.51
C HIS A 193 25.83 -9.97 10.56
N MET A 194 24.74 -9.23 10.31
CA MET A 194 24.26 -8.15 11.16
C MET A 194 22.96 -8.56 11.84
N GLU A 195 22.94 -8.51 13.15
CA GLU A 195 21.76 -8.77 13.96
C GLU A 195 20.97 -7.46 14.19
N GLY A 196 19.64 -7.53 14.10
CA GLY A 196 18.75 -6.40 14.36
C GLY A 196 17.89 -5.95 13.18
N LEU A 197 16.88 -5.12 13.47
CA LEU A 197 15.88 -4.67 12.49
C LEU A 197 16.26 -3.37 11.76
N LEU A 198 17.27 -2.65 12.24
CA LEU A 198 17.70 -1.36 11.69
C LEU A 198 18.25 -1.50 10.25
N THR A 199 19.18 -2.42 10.02
CA THR A 199 19.82 -2.59 8.70
C THR A 199 18.82 -2.99 7.59
N PRO A 200 17.93 -4.00 7.77
CA PRO A 200 16.87 -4.29 6.79
C PRO A 200 15.96 -3.09 6.53
N THR A 201 15.68 -2.32 7.59
CA THR A 201 14.80 -1.14 7.54
C THR A 201 15.44 0.00 6.74
N LEU A 202 16.74 0.24 6.89
CA LEU A 202 17.49 1.22 6.10
C LEU A 202 17.63 0.80 4.63
N LEU A 203 17.90 -0.48 4.36
CA LEU A 203 17.93 -1.03 2.99
C LEU A 203 16.58 -0.84 2.28
N ASN A 204 15.48 -1.07 2.99
CA ASN A 204 14.14 -0.79 2.47
C ASN A 204 13.92 0.70 2.23
N ALA A 205 14.41 1.56 3.14
CA ALA A 205 14.33 3.00 2.95
C ALA A 205 15.02 3.45 1.64
N MET A 206 16.16 2.85 1.28
CA MET A 206 16.84 3.12 0.01
C MET A 206 16.02 2.73 -1.21
N VAL A 207 15.31 1.60 -1.18
CA VAL A 207 14.40 1.20 -2.26
C VAL A 207 13.35 2.28 -2.48
N ALA A 208 12.74 2.77 -1.40
CA ALA A 208 11.69 3.77 -1.50
C ALA A 208 12.20 5.17 -1.89
N VAL A 209 13.41 5.56 -1.48
CA VAL A 209 14.10 6.75 -2.05
C VAL A 209 14.27 6.58 -3.56
N GLY A 210 14.71 5.39 -4.01
CA GLY A 210 14.76 5.02 -5.41
C GLY A 210 13.41 5.16 -6.10
N ILE A 211 12.32 4.70 -5.46
CA ILE A 211 10.96 4.81 -5.99
C ILE A 211 10.57 6.29 -6.20
N VAL A 212 10.85 7.16 -5.23
CA VAL A 212 10.54 8.60 -5.33
C VAL A 212 11.31 9.24 -6.50
N ILE A 213 12.60 8.95 -6.61
CA ILE A 213 13.45 9.46 -7.70
C ILE A 213 12.95 8.93 -9.06
N GLY A 214 12.68 7.64 -9.15
CA GLY A 214 12.19 6.99 -10.36
C GLY A 214 10.81 7.50 -10.79
N ALA A 215 9.90 7.72 -9.84
CA ALA A 215 8.58 8.29 -10.12
C ALA A 215 8.68 9.72 -10.64
N ALA A 216 9.55 10.55 -10.06
CA ALA A 216 9.78 11.92 -10.53
C ALA A 216 10.41 11.94 -11.94
N ALA A 217 11.39 11.08 -12.21
CA ALA A 217 12.00 10.94 -13.52
C ALA A 217 10.99 10.45 -14.57
N ALA A 218 10.20 9.43 -14.20
CA ALA A 218 9.21 8.84 -15.07
C ALA A 218 8.07 9.82 -15.39
N ALA A 219 7.61 10.63 -14.42
CA ALA A 219 6.64 11.69 -14.65
C ALA A 219 7.11 12.75 -15.66
N LYS A 220 8.44 12.97 -15.78
CA LYS A 220 9.01 13.90 -16.76
C LYS A 220 9.21 13.26 -18.14
N TRP A 221 9.54 11.97 -18.21
CA TRP A 221 10.07 11.33 -19.43
C TRP A 221 9.11 10.31 -20.07
N ILE A 222 8.13 9.82 -19.32
CA ILE A 222 7.18 8.79 -19.77
C ILE A 222 5.83 9.46 -19.97
N THR A 223 5.31 9.37 -21.20
CA THR A 223 3.99 9.87 -21.59
C THR A 223 3.13 8.67 -21.98
N LEU A 224 1.79 8.79 -21.96
CA LEU A 224 0.86 7.70 -22.30
C LEU A 224 1.16 6.99 -23.64
N LYS A 225 1.79 7.69 -24.60
CA LYS A 225 2.19 7.15 -25.91
C LYS A 225 3.51 6.36 -25.89
N THR A 226 4.34 6.50 -24.86
CA THR A 226 5.69 5.89 -24.77
C THR A 226 5.79 4.80 -23.71
N VAL A 227 4.66 4.26 -23.24
CA VAL A 227 4.58 3.25 -22.16
C VAL A 227 5.36 1.97 -22.46
N ASN A 228 5.53 1.59 -23.74
CA ASN A 228 6.38 0.45 -24.10
C ASN A 228 7.86 0.63 -23.68
N ARG A 229 8.30 1.86 -23.37
CA ARG A 229 9.64 2.13 -22.81
C ARG A 229 9.78 1.71 -21.34
N CYS A 230 8.71 1.28 -20.67
CA CYS A 230 8.78 0.73 -19.32
C CYS A 230 9.22 -0.74 -19.29
N ILE A 231 9.09 -1.48 -20.41
CA ILE A 231 9.46 -2.91 -20.49
C ILE A 231 10.97 -3.12 -20.20
N PRO A 232 11.91 -2.37 -20.81
CA PRO A 232 13.33 -2.47 -20.48
C PRO A 232 13.63 -2.20 -19.01
N ALA A 233 12.92 -1.26 -18.38
CA ALA A 233 13.11 -0.96 -16.96
C ALA A 233 12.64 -2.11 -16.07
N GLY A 234 11.56 -2.82 -16.44
CA GLY A 234 11.16 -4.06 -15.78
C GLY A 234 12.20 -5.18 -15.90
N ILE A 235 12.92 -5.28 -17.02
CA ILE A 235 14.03 -6.25 -17.18
C ILE A 235 15.21 -5.85 -16.28
N LEU A 236 15.58 -4.57 -16.26
CA LEU A 236 16.65 -4.04 -15.39
C LEU A 236 16.34 -4.23 -13.91
N LEU A 237 15.07 -4.13 -13.51
CA LEU A 237 14.61 -4.48 -12.17
C LEU A 237 14.98 -5.92 -11.81
N GLY A 238 14.62 -6.88 -12.68
CA GLY A 238 14.89 -8.31 -12.47
C GLY A 238 16.39 -8.60 -12.36
N ILE A 239 17.20 -8.00 -13.24
CA ILE A 239 18.66 -8.11 -13.20
C ILE A 239 19.21 -7.51 -11.89
N GLY A 240 18.71 -6.36 -11.48
CA GLY A 240 19.12 -5.69 -10.24
C GLY A 240 18.86 -6.55 -8.99
N VAL A 241 17.73 -7.25 -8.93
CA VAL A 241 17.42 -8.18 -7.83
C VAL A 241 18.35 -9.39 -7.84
N VAL A 242 18.69 -9.95 -9.00
CA VAL A 242 19.66 -11.07 -9.08
C VAL A 242 21.05 -10.60 -8.64
N CYS A 243 21.50 -9.44 -9.11
CA CYS A 243 22.78 -8.86 -8.70
C CYS A 243 22.83 -8.57 -7.20
N PHE A 244 21.71 -8.15 -6.60
CA PHE A 244 21.59 -7.89 -5.16
C PHE A 244 21.89 -9.14 -4.32
N ILE A 245 21.36 -10.30 -4.72
CA ILE A 245 21.53 -11.57 -3.97
C ILE A 245 23.01 -11.96 -3.87
N LEU A 246 23.82 -11.61 -4.86
CA LEU A 246 25.25 -11.93 -4.92
C LEU A 246 26.13 -10.94 -4.14
N GLN A 247 25.55 -9.93 -3.47
CA GLN A 247 26.34 -8.91 -2.78
C GLN A 247 26.64 -9.27 -1.33
N GLU A 248 27.91 -9.18 -0.98
CA GLU A 248 28.37 -9.24 0.42
C GLU A 248 28.73 -7.86 0.98
N SER A 249 28.78 -6.84 0.11
CA SER A 249 29.11 -5.46 0.49
C SER A 249 27.87 -4.65 0.85
N TYR A 250 27.94 -3.98 2.01
CA TYR A 250 26.94 -3.03 2.49
C TYR A 250 26.68 -1.92 1.46
N VAL A 251 27.72 -1.20 1.02
CA VAL A 251 27.54 -0.01 0.18
C VAL A 251 26.90 -0.37 -1.15
N LEU A 252 27.34 -1.48 -1.74
CA LEU A 252 26.83 -1.94 -3.02
C LEU A 252 25.37 -2.41 -2.92
N SER A 253 24.99 -3.04 -1.80
CA SER A 253 23.60 -3.38 -1.49
C SER A 253 22.70 -2.14 -1.45
N TYR A 254 23.13 -1.04 -0.81
CA TYR A 254 22.38 0.21 -0.76
C TYR A 254 22.17 0.81 -2.16
N VAL A 255 23.23 0.84 -2.97
CA VAL A 255 23.18 1.41 -4.33
C VAL A 255 22.29 0.57 -5.24
N ILE A 256 22.43 -0.75 -5.23
CA ILE A 256 21.62 -1.64 -6.06
C ILE A 256 20.15 -1.56 -5.66
N LEU A 257 19.82 -1.54 -4.37
CA LEU A 257 18.44 -1.42 -3.92
C LEU A 257 17.81 -0.07 -4.28
N MET A 258 18.59 1.02 -4.24
CA MET A 258 18.14 2.31 -4.76
C MET A 258 17.85 2.25 -6.26
N LEU A 259 18.73 1.66 -7.06
CA LEU A 259 18.53 1.49 -8.50
C LEU A 259 17.32 0.60 -8.81
N VAL A 260 17.15 -0.50 -8.08
CA VAL A 260 15.95 -1.36 -8.14
C VAL A 260 14.70 -0.52 -7.87
N GLY A 261 14.71 0.34 -6.86
CA GLY A 261 13.62 1.27 -6.60
C GLY A 261 13.32 2.23 -7.77
N VAL A 262 14.36 2.81 -8.38
CA VAL A 262 14.24 3.70 -9.54
C VAL A 262 13.58 2.98 -10.72
N PHE A 263 14.05 1.78 -11.05
CA PHE A 263 13.48 0.98 -12.13
C PHE A 263 12.07 0.49 -11.79
N ALA A 264 11.80 0.14 -10.54
CA ALA A 264 10.49 -0.28 -10.09
C ALA A 264 9.44 0.82 -10.31
N ALA A 265 9.77 2.07 -10.00
CA ALA A 265 8.84 3.19 -10.16
C ALA A 265 8.46 3.48 -11.61
N SER A 266 9.28 3.09 -12.59
CA SER A 266 8.90 3.22 -14.00
C SER A 266 7.67 2.37 -14.38
N LEU A 267 7.38 1.31 -13.61
CA LEU A 267 6.18 0.48 -13.75
C LEU A 267 4.91 1.17 -13.23
N LEU A 268 5.05 2.23 -12.42
CA LEU A 268 3.94 3.04 -11.89
C LEU A 268 3.49 4.15 -12.85
N CYS A 269 4.20 4.40 -13.96
CA CYS A 269 3.81 5.43 -14.92
C CYS A 269 2.66 4.96 -15.83
N ARG A 270 1.46 4.82 -15.25
CA ARG A 270 0.17 4.86 -15.94
C ARG A 270 -0.95 5.19 -14.96
#